data_AF-A0AAC9I442-F1
#
_entry.id   AF-A0AAC9I442-F1
#
_cell.length_a   1.000
_cell.length_b   1.000
_cell.length_c   1.000
_cell.angle_alpha   90.00
_cell.angle_beta   90.00
_cell.angle_gamma   90.00
#
_symmetry.space_group_name_H-M   'P 1'
#
loop_
_entity.id
_entity.type
_entity.pdbx_description
1 polymer ?
#
loop_
_entity_poly.entity_id
_entity_poly.type
_entity_poly.pdbx_seq_one_letter_code
_entity_poly.pdbx_strand_id
1 'polypeptide(L)'
;MEYPIIEALKKYKTHFNANQFISLNPNSDFGNLNLVWSQIIIRIECVNMQIVDLYEKFYEQKKHVEMGFYMSNLDDSYLDIMITEQIFYWLRKTADEIISLISICSDYQRTGKYPKKINVSSIGEFIKLKTPFNNTIEKYRYLLQQLNETSNAYKHSFINPQIIAYKGSEYPVVFAYNLHFNDRANQPKFINLDFRVFLNNYNDFLSDVKNHISESYSVK
;
A
#
# COMPACT_ATOMS: atom_id res chain seq x y z
N MET A 1 22.73 -6.66 1.57
CA MET A 1 21.61 -6.77 0.62
C MET A 1 20.60 -5.72 1.03
N GLU A 2 20.22 -4.81 0.15
CA GLU A 2 19.30 -3.72 0.49
C GLU A 2 17.87 -4.13 0.16
N TYR A 3 17.03 -4.19 1.18
CA TYR A 3 15.60 -4.49 1.05
C TYR A 3 14.86 -3.20 0.67
N PRO A 4 13.88 -3.23 -0.25
CA PRO A 4 13.11 -2.03 -0.61
C PRO A 4 12.03 -1.74 0.44
N ILE A 5 12.47 -1.41 1.64
CA ILE A 5 11.60 -1.05 2.77
C ILE A 5 11.08 0.38 2.63
N ILE A 6 9.92 0.62 3.24
CA ILE A 6 9.22 1.90 3.21
C ILE A 6 9.58 2.69 4.48
N GLU A 7 10.47 3.66 4.36
CA GLU A 7 10.99 4.43 5.50
C GLU A 7 10.53 5.89 5.55
N ALA A 8 9.69 6.32 4.60
CA ALA A 8 9.22 7.70 4.47
C ALA A 8 8.59 8.27 5.75
N LEU A 9 7.91 7.43 6.54
CA LEU A 9 7.26 7.86 7.78
C LEU A 9 8.17 7.74 9.00
N LYS A 10 8.95 6.66 9.04
CA LYS A 10 9.81 6.25 10.16
C LYS A 10 10.85 5.26 9.63
N LYS A 11 12.09 5.39 10.09
CA LYS A 11 13.14 4.41 9.84
C LYS A 11 12.80 3.06 10.46
N TYR A 12 13.07 1.99 9.74
CA TYR A 12 12.71 0.64 10.14
C TYR A 12 13.48 0.20 11.40
N LYS A 13 12.78 -0.44 12.33
CA LYS A 13 13.27 -0.89 13.65
C LYS A 13 13.85 0.20 14.56
N THR A 14 13.72 1.48 14.22
CA THR A 14 14.10 2.56 15.14
C THR A 14 13.00 2.87 16.14
N HIS A 15 13.33 3.55 17.24
CA HIS A 15 12.32 4.08 18.16
C HIS A 15 11.45 5.16 17.51
N PHE A 16 10.26 5.35 18.09
CA PHE A 16 9.43 6.49 17.77
C PHE A 16 10.09 7.79 18.23
N ASN A 17 9.97 8.85 17.45
CA ASN A 17 10.41 10.18 17.84
C ASN A 17 9.43 11.25 17.32
N ALA A 18 9.52 12.45 17.88
CA ALA A 18 8.54 13.52 17.64
C ALA A 18 8.39 13.91 16.15
N ASN A 19 9.43 13.80 15.32
CA ASN A 19 9.38 14.20 13.90
C ASN A 19 8.56 13.25 13.00
N GLN A 20 8.08 12.13 13.55
CA GLN A 20 7.27 11.15 12.84
C GLN A 20 5.78 11.46 13.00
N PHE A 21 5.40 12.15 14.07
CA PHE A 21 4.02 12.50 14.37
C PHE A 21 3.67 13.86 13.77
N ILE A 22 2.45 13.97 13.26
CA ILE A 22 1.89 15.23 12.79
C ILE A 22 0.87 15.70 13.82
N SER A 23 0.94 16.98 14.20
CA SER A 23 0.00 17.61 15.14
C SER A 23 -1.34 17.86 14.46
N LEU A 24 -2.21 16.86 14.45
CA LEU A 24 -3.57 16.95 13.91
C LEU A 24 -4.56 17.26 15.04
N ASN A 25 -5.78 17.64 14.68
CA ASN A 25 -6.81 17.92 15.68
C ASN A 25 -7.21 16.63 16.45
N PRO A 26 -6.98 16.55 17.77
CA PRO A 26 -7.32 15.37 18.56
C PRO A 26 -8.82 15.22 18.85
N ASN A 27 -9.60 16.29 18.69
CA ASN A 27 -11.02 16.37 19.01
C ASN A 27 -11.85 16.60 17.74
N SER A 28 -11.69 15.74 16.73
CA SER A 28 -12.52 15.80 15.52
C SER A 28 -13.83 15.04 15.69
N ASP A 29 -14.81 15.33 14.84
CA ASP A 29 -16.08 14.57 14.77
C ASP A 29 -15.85 13.10 14.32
N PHE A 30 -14.66 12.79 13.81
CA PHE A 30 -14.21 11.45 13.41
C PHE A 30 -13.25 10.81 14.42
N GLY A 31 -13.13 11.39 15.62
CA GLY A 31 -12.23 10.93 16.69
C GLY A 31 -10.86 11.61 16.66
N ASN A 32 -9.85 10.94 17.22
CA ASN A 32 -8.51 11.53 17.34
C ASN A 32 -7.66 11.28 16.10
N LEU A 33 -7.49 12.32 15.28
CA LEU A 33 -6.74 12.24 14.02
C LEU A 33 -5.24 11.94 14.23
N ASN A 34 -4.67 12.29 15.37
CA ASN A 34 -3.28 11.92 15.71
C ASN A 34 -3.13 10.40 15.85
N LEU A 35 -4.15 9.72 16.41
CA LEU A 35 -4.13 8.26 16.54
C LEU A 35 -4.27 7.58 15.17
N VAL A 36 -5.07 8.15 14.26
CA VAL A 36 -5.16 7.68 12.88
C VAL A 36 -3.78 7.74 12.20
N TRP A 37 -3.10 8.89 12.29
CA TRP A 37 -1.75 9.03 11.75
C TRP A 37 -0.75 8.06 12.40
N SER A 38 -0.78 7.92 13.72
CA SER A 38 0.10 7.00 14.45
C SER A 38 -0.09 5.54 14.02
N GLN A 39 -1.34 5.12 13.79
CA GLN A 39 -1.65 3.78 13.29
C GLN A 39 -1.10 3.56 11.87
N ILE A 40 -1.13 4.57 11.01
CA ILE A 40 -0.52 4.50 9.68
C ILE A 40 0.98 4.21 9.80
N ILE A 41 1.71 4.93 10.67
CA ILE A 41 3.15 4.70 10.88
C ILE A 41 3.43 3.27 11.38
N ILE A 42 2.69 2.84 12.41
CA ILE A 42 2.84 1.49 12.98
C ILE A 42 2.57 0.41 11.92
N ARG A 43 1.55 0.60 11.10
CA ARG A 43 1.21 -0.37 10.06
C ARG A 43 2.30 -0.48 9.00
N ILE A 44 2.92 0.63 8.61
CA ILE A 44 4.05 0.60 7.68
C ILE A 44 5.24 -0.17 8.28
N GLU A 45 5.50 -0.05 9.57
CA GLU A 45 6.50 -0.89 10.25
C GLU A 45 6.16 -2.39 10.13
N CYS A 46 4.89 -2.76 10.34
CA CYS A 46 4.43 -4.15 10.18
C CYS A 46 4.54 -4.65 8.74
N VAL A 47 4.32 -3.77 7.75
CA VAL A 47 4.50 -4.10 6.34
C VAL A 47 5.98 -4.29 6.02
N ASN A 48 6.88 -3.46 6.55
CA ASN A 48 8.31 -3.62 6.35
C ASN A 48 8.84 -4.96 6.88
N MET A 49 8.31 -5.46 8.01
CA MET A 49 8.64 -6.82 8.48
C MET A 49 8.29 -7.89 7.43
N GLN A 50 7.10 -7.83 6.84
CA GLN A 50 6.67 -8.78 5.81
C GLN A 50 7.50 -8.65 4.51
N ILE A 51 7.88 -7.42 4.12
CA ILE A 51 8.76 -7.21 2.97
C ILE A 51 10.12 -7.87 3.21
N VAL A 52 10.74 -7.64 4.38
CA VAL A 52 12.03 -8.25 4.71
C VAL A 52 11.93 -9.77 4.68
N ASP A 53 10.93 -10.35 5.34
CA ASP A 53 10.72 -11.80 5.38
C ASP A 53 10.57 -12.39 3.96
N LEU A 54 9.83 -11.73 3.07
CA LEU A 54 9.64 -12.19 1.70
C LEU A 54 10.94 -12.13 0.88
N TYR A 55 11.72 -11.05 1.01
CA TYR A 55 12.99 -10.91 0.30
C TYR A 55 14.05 -11.89 0.82
N GLU A 56 14.15 -12.08 2.14
CA GLU A 56 15.09 -13.04 2.74
C GLU A 56 14.82 -14.45 2.24
N LYS A 57 13.55 -14.91 2.32
CA LYS A 57 13.13 -16.21 1.80
C LYS A 57 13.43 -16.36 0.31
N PHE A 58 13.14 -15.34 -0.50
CA PHE A 58 13.41 -15.38 -1.93
C PHE A 58 14.89 -15.64 -2.24
N TYR A 59 15.79 -14.91 -1.60
CA TYR A 59 17.22 -15.05 -1.87
C TYR A 59 17.84 -16.31 -1.25
N GLU A 60 17.34 -16.77 -0.11
CA GLU A 60 17.70 -18.07 0.43
C GLU A 60 17.34 -19.20 -0.53
N GLN A 61 16.09 -19.21 -1.02
CA GLN A 61 15.63 -20.19 -2.00
C GLN A 61 16.47 -20.14 -3.28
N LYS A 62 16.75 -18.93 -3.79
CA LYS A 62 17.59 -18.76 -4.99
C LYS A 62 18.99 -19.36 -4.80
N LYS A 63 19.62 -19.09 -3.65
CA LYS A 63 20.93 -19.66 -3.31
C LYS A 63 20.88 -21.20 -3.25
N HIS A 64 19.81 -21.79 -2.70
CA HIS A 64 19.64 -23.24 -2.68
C HIS A 64 19.47 -23.84 -4.09
N VAL A 65 18.76 -23.15 -4.98
CA VAL A 65 18.61 -23.56 -6.39
C VAL A 65 19.98 -23.55 -7.09
N GLU A 66 20.76 -22.49 -6.93
CA GLU A 66 22.09 -22.35 -7.53
C GLU A 66 23.07 -23.43 -7.03
N MET A 67 22.89 -23.91 -5.80
CA MET A 67 23.69 -24.99 -5.21
C MET A 67 23.16 -26.40 -5.54
N GLY A 68 22.05 -26.52 -6.29
CA GLY A 68 21.46 -27.81 -6.66
C GLY A 68 20.72 -28.53 -5.53
N PHE A 69 20.40 -27.85 -4.42
CA PHE A 69 19.75 -28.43 -3.24
C PHE A 69 18.22 -28.26 -3.23
N TYR A 70 17.63 -27.66 -4.27
CA TYR A 70 16.24 -27.21 -4.19
C TYR A 70 15.21 -28.25 -4.61
N MET A 71 14.32 -28.61 -3.67
CA MET A 71 13.04 -29.25 -3.93
C MET A 71 11.97 -28.19 -3.67
N SER A 72 11.23 -27.74 -4.68
CA SER A 72 10.15 -26.76 -4.47
C SER A 72 9.02 -27.38 -3.68
N ASN A 73 8.80 -26.95 -2.43
CA ASN A 73 7.55 -27.25 -1.76
C ASN A 73 6.46 -26.29 -2.26
N LEU A 74 5.32 -26.83 -2.67
CA LEU A 74 4.15 -26.05 -3.09
C LEU A 74 3.67 -25.14 -1.95
N ASP A 75 3.77 -25.61 -0.71
CA ASP A 75 3.35 -24.85 0.48
C ASP A 75 4.18 -23.56 0.63
N ASP A 76 5.50 -23.64 0.45
CA ASP A 76 6.39 -22.47 0.57
C ASP A 76 6.09 -21.43 -0.52
N SER A 77 5.83 -21.89 -1.74
CA SER A 77 5.46 -21.00 -2.86
C SER A 77 4.11 -20.31 -2.62
N TYR A 78 3.17 -21.03 -1.99
CA TYR A 78 1.88 -20.45 -1.61
C TYR A 78 1.99 -19.46 -0.46
N LEU A 79 2.87 -19.69 0.51
CA LEU A 79 3.14 -18.74 1.59
C LEU A 79 3.68 -17.40 1.07
N ASP A 80 4.57 -17.42 0.07
CA ASP A 80 5.09 -16.19 -0.55
C ASP A 80 3.96 -15.37 -1.22
N ILE A 81 3.00 -16.06 -1.86
CA ILE A 81 1.79 -15.43 -2.42
C ILE A 81 0.96 -14.83 -1.29
N MET A 82 0.67 -15.58 -0.22
CA MET A 82 -0.12 -15.08 0.91
C MET A 82 0.51 -13.84 1.57
N ILE A 83 1.84 -13.83 1.75
CA ILE A 83 2.55 -12.67 2.29
C ILE A 83 2.41 -11.47 1.35
N THR A 84 2.56 -11.69 0.04
CA THR A 84 2.39 -10.64 -0.97
C THR A 84 0.97 -10.06 -0.94
N GLU A 85 -0.06 -10.91 -0.85
CA GLU A 85 -1.45 -10.46 -0.72
C GLU A 85 -1.68 -9.61 0.55
N GLN A 86 -1.10 -10.04 1.68
CA GLN A 86 -1.17 -9.30 2.95
C GLN A 86 -0.50 -7.93 2.84
N ILE A 87 0.68 -7.84 2.23
CA ILE A 87 1.37 -6.57 2.00
C ILE A 87 0.45 -5.63 1.20
N PHE A 88 -0.09 -6.08 0.05
CA PHE A 88 -0.97 -5.25 -0.77
C PHE A 88 -2.27 -4.85 -0.06
N TYR A 89 -2.83 -5.73 0.77
CA TYR A 89 -3.98 -5.39 1.60
C TYR A 89 -3.67 -4.25 2.57
N TRP A 90 -2.56 -4.34 3.32
CA TRP A 90 -2.19 -3.32 4.30
C TRP A 90 -1.77 -2.00 3.66
N LEU A 91 -1.06 -2.05 2.53
CA LEU A 91 -0.74 -0.87 1.75
C LEU A 91 -2.00 -0.17 1.24
N ARG A 92 -2.95 -0.92 0.67
CA ARG A 92 -4.23 -0.34 0.23
C ARG A 92 -5.00 0.29 1.38
N LYS A 93 -5.11 -0.40 2.51
CA LYS A 93 -5.79 0.13 3.69
C LYS A 93 -5.16 1.43 4.16
N THR A 94 -3.83 1.52 4.16
CA THR A 94 -3.11 2.77 4.47
C THR A 94 -3.43 3.88 3.49
N ALA A 95 -3.41 3.60 2.19
CA ALA A 95 -3.74 4.61 1.18
C ALA A 95 -5.20 5.09 1.29
N ASP A 96 -6.16 4.19 1.53
CA ASP A 96 -7.57 4.54 1.74
C ASP A 96 -7.75 5.46 2.98
N GLU A 97 -7.05 5.17 4.07
CA GLU A 97 -7.05 6.01 5.28
C GLU A 97 -6.39 7.37 5.06
N ILE A 98 -5.29 7.44 4.32
CA ILE A 98 -4.64 8.70 3.94
C ILE A 98 -5.58 9.57 3.11
N ILE A 99 -6.25 8.98 2.11
CA ILE A 99 -7.22 9.68 1.27
C ILE A 99 -8.36 10.23 2.13
N SER A 100 -8.90 9.40 3.03
CA SER A 100 -9.94 9.81 3.98
C SER A 100 -9.49 10.97 4.87
N LEU A 101 -8.28 10.87 5.43
CA LEU A 101 -7.71 11.89 6.31
C LEU A 101 -7.56 13.24 5.57
N ILE A 102 -6.99 13.23 4.37
CA ILE A 102 -6.84 14.43 3.54
C ILE A 102 -8.22 15.02 3.18
N SER A 103 -9.22 14.18 2.87
CA SER A 103 -10.58 14.66 2.58
C SER A 103 -11.17 15.39 3.79
N ILE A 104 -11.10 14.80 4.99
CA ILE A 104 -11.62 15.39 6.22
C ILE A 104 -10.90 16.71 6.53
N CYS A 105 -9.57 16.71 6.50
CA CYS A 105 -8.76 17.89 6.80
C CYS A 105 -9.02 19.03 5.80
N SER A 106 -9.15 18.72 4.51
CA SER A 106 -9.45 19.72 3.47
C SER A 106 -10.84 20.34 3.65
N ASP A 107 -11.85 19.54 4.00
CA ASP A 107 -13.21 20.05 4.26
C ASP A 107 -13.25 20.93 5.51
N TYR A 108 -12.54 20.53 6.57
CA TYR A 108 -12.42 21.33 7.78
C TYR A 108 -11.70 22.66 7.52
N GLN A 109 -10.58 22.65 6.79
CA GLN A 109 -9.85 23.86 6.43
C GLN A 109 -10.71 24.83 5.59
N ARG A 110 -11.52 24.30 4.68
CA ARG A 110 -12.38 25.11 3.80
C ARG A 110 -13.61 25.69 4.50
N THR A 111 -14.22 24.94 5.43
CA THR A 111 -15.54 25.28 5.98
C THR A 111 -15.54 25.62 7.47
N GLY A 112 -14.42 25.37 8.16
CA GLY A 112 -14.31 25.46 9.62
C GLY A 112 -15.08 24.38 10.37
N LYS A 113 -15.66 23.39 9.68
CA LYS A 113 -16.47 22.31 10.26
C LYS A 113 -16.11 20.97 9.64
N TYR A 114 -16.19 19.90 10.41
CA TYR A 114 -16.04 18.56 9.85
C TYR A 114 -17.27 18.20 9.02
N PRO A 115 -17.09 17.48 7.89
CA PRO A 115 -18.22 17.06 7.09
C PRO A 115 -18.98 15.95 7.80
N LYS A 116 -20.30 15.85 7.57
CA LYS A 116 -21.12 14.73 8.12
C LYS A 116 -20.76 13.36 7.52
N LYS A 117 -20.14 13.36 6.34
CA LYS A 117 -19.69 12.19 5.59
C LYS A 117 -18.37 12.54 4.92
N ILE A 118 -17.42 11.62 4.94
CA ILE A 118 -16.16 11.75 4.20
C ILE A 118 -16.47 11.75 2.70
N ASN A 119 -16.06 12.79 1.99
CA ASN A 119 -16.37 12.98 0.57
C ASN A 119 -15.61 11.99 -0.33
N VAL A 120 -14.34 11.74 -0.02
CA VAL A 120 -13.49 10.76 -0.71
C VAL A 120 -12.82 9.89 0.36
N SER A 121 -13.21 8.61 0.42
CA SER A 121 -12.85 7.70 1.51
C SER A 121 -11.95 6.54 1.12
N SER A 122 -11.67 6.38 -0.18
CA SER A 122 -10.84 5.28 -0.68
C SER A 122 -10.20 5.61 -2.02
N ILE A 123 -9.19 4.84 -2.40
CA ILE A 123 -8.60 4.82 -3.73
C ILE A 123 -9.69 4.56 -4.79
N GLY A 124 -10.63 3.66 -4.50
CA GLY A 124 -11.71 3.30 -5.42
C GLY A 124 -12.66 4.46 -5.73
N GLU A 125 -12.91 5.33 -4.75
CA GLU A 125 -13.67 6.58 -4.96
C GLU A 125 -12.81 7.64 -5.65
N PHE A 126 -11.57 7.83 -5.19
CA PHE A 126 -10.61 8.78 -5.76
C PHE A 126 -10.39 8.58 -7.26
N ILE A 127 -10.20 7.33 -7.72
CA ILE A 127 -9.95 7.04 -9.14
C ILE A 127 -11.15 7.42 -10.02
N LYS A 128 -12.38 7.40 -9.48
CA LYS A 128 -13.61 7.73 -10.21
C LYS A 128 -13.89 9.22 -10.31
N LEU A 129 -13.12 10.07 -9.61
CA LEU A 129 -13.32 11.51 -9.64
C LEU A 129 -13.00 12.09 -11.02
N LYS A 130 -13.88 12.99 -11.48
CA LYS A 130 -13.68 13.74 -12.73
C LYS A 130 -12.86 15.01 -12.54
N THR A 131 -12.78 15.50 -11.30
CA THR A 131 -12.03 16.70 -10.92
C THR A 131 -10.88 16.30 -10.00
N PRO A 132 -9.74 17.00 -10.06
CA PRO A 132 -8.62 16.76 -9.16
C PRO A 132 -9.06 16.79 -7.69
N PHE A 133 -8.67 15.77 -6.92
CA PHE A 133 -8.96 15.70 -5.49
C PHE A 133 -7.98 16.53 -4.67
N ASN A 134 -6.69 16.24 -4.84
CA ASN A 134 -5.59 16.86 -4.14
C ASN A 134 -4.33 16.65 -4.98
N ASN A 135 -3.61 17.72 -5.31
CA ASN A 135 -2.47 17.65 -6.25
C ASN A 135 -1.39 16.64 -5.82
N THR A 136 -1.14 16.51 -4.52
CA THR A 136 -0.18 15.54 -3.96
C THR A 136 -0.63 14.11 -4.23
N ILE A 137 -1.91 13.80 -4.03
CA ILE A 137 -2.47 12.46 -4.33
C ILE A 137 -2.57 12.21 -5.84
N GLU A 138 -2.92 13.22 -6.63
CA GLU A 138 -3.03 13.12 -8.10
C GLU A 138 -1.73 12.69 -8.76
N LYS A 139 -0.58 13.17 -8.27
CA LYS A 139 0.76 12.76 -8.74
C LYS A 139 0.95 11.24 -8.72
N TYR A 140 0.31 10.55 -7.78
CA TYR A 140 0.44 9.10 -7.57
C TYR A 140 -0.78 8.32 -8.08
N ARG A 141 -1.63 8.91 -8.91
CA ARG A 141 -2.85 8.25 -9.43
C ARG A 141 -2.58 6.88 -10.06
N TYR A 142 -1.54 6.77 -10.88
CA TYR A 142 -1.17 5.50 -11.51
C TYR A 142 -0.77 4.42 -10.49
N LEU A 143 0.09 4.76 -9.52
CA LEU A 143 0.48 3.87 -8.44
C LEU A 143 -0.73 3.37 -7.65
N LEU A 144 -1.62 4.30 -7.26
CA LEU A 144 -2.82 3.97 -6.49
C LEU A 144 -3.78 3.11 -7.31
N GLN A 145 -3.87 3.33 -8.63
CA GLN A 145 -4.62 2.45 -9.52
C GLN A 145 -4.04 1.04 -9.56
N GLN A 146 -2.72 0.88 -9.69
CA GLN A 146 -2.07 -0.44 -9.64
C GLN A 146 -2.34 -1.15 -8.30
N LEU A 147 -2.22 -0.43 -7.18
CA LEU A 147 -2.51 -0.96 -5.84
C LEU A 147 -3.97 -1.44 -5.72
N ASN A 148 -4.92 -0.62 -6.18
CA ASN A 148 -6.34 -0.95 -6.11
C ASN A 148 -6.70 -2.14 -7.01
N GLU A 149 -6.19 -2.17 -8.25
CA GLU A 149 -6.42 -3.26 -9.19
C GLU A 149 -5.84 -4.58 -8.66
N THR A 150 -4.59 -4.57 -8.20
CA THR A 150 -3.90 -5.77 -7.67
C THR A 150 -4.62 -6.30 -6.42
N SER A 151 -4.92 -5.42 -5.47
CA SER A 151 -5.66 -5.81 -4.26
C SER A 151 -7.08 -6.30 -4.56
N ASN A 152 -7.77 -5.75 -5.57
CA ASN A 152 -9.07 -6.28 -6.00
C ASN A 152 -8.94 -7.64 -6.68
N ALA A 153 -7.89 -7.86 -7.48
CA ALA A 153 -7.63 -9.16 -8.11
C ALA A 153 -7.46 -10.26 -7.06
N TYR A 154 -6.64 -10.02 -6.02
CA TYR A 154 -6.47 -10.94 -4.89
C TYR A 154 -7.78 -11.26 -4.16
N LYS A 155 -8.67 -10.27 -3.99
CA LYS A 155 -9.91 -10.45 -3.23
C LYS A 155 -11.08 -11.02 -4.02
N HIS A 156 -11.16 -10.76 -5.32
CA HIS A 156 -12.39 -10.94 -6.09
C HIS A 156 -12.24 -11.81 -7.34
N SER A 157 -11.02 -12.04 -7.82
CA SER A 157 -10.81 -12.77 -9.07
C SER A 157 -10.63 -14.27 -8.82
N PHE A 158 -11.59 -15.07 -9.30
CA PHE A 158 -11.60 -16.53 -9.17
C PHE A 158 -10.41 -17.18 -9.88
N ILE A 159 -9.94 -16.58 -10.98
CA ILE A 159 -8.82 -17.13 -11.76
C ILE A 159 -7.45 -16.77 -11.18
N ASN A 160 -7.39 -16.01 -10.09
CA ASN A 160 -6.14 -15.58 -9.49
C ASN A 160 -5.18 -16.71 -9.07
N PRO A 161 -5.62 -17.90 -8.59
CA PRO A 161 -4.71 -18.99 -8.21
C PRO A 161 -3.74 -19.44 -9.31
N GLN A 162 -4.01 -19.12 -10.59
CA GLN A 162 -3.09 -19.37 -11.71
C GLN A 162 -1.73 -18.68 -11.54
N ILE A 163 -1.62 -17.65 -10.67
CA ILE A 163 -0.36 -16.99 -10.39
C ILE A 163 0.69 -17.89 -9.74
N ILE A 164 0.30 -19.05 -9.18
CA ILE A 164 1.24 -20.03 -8.60
C ILE A 164 2.28 -20.55 -9.62
N ALA A 165 1.95 -20.46 -10.92
CA ALA A 165 2.86 -20.82 -12.00
C ALA A 165 3.94 -19.77 -12.27
N TYR A 166 3.92 -18.61 -11.61
CA TYR A 166 4.79 -17.48 -11.88
C TYR A 166 5.66 -17.13 -10.67
N LYS A 167 6.95 -16.89 -10.93
CA LYS A 167 7.92 -16.45 -9.94
C LYS A 167 8.96 -15.56 -10.61
N GLY A 168 9.44 -14.55 -9.89
CA GLY A 168 10.57 -13.73 -10.34
C GLY A 168 11.87 -14.55 -10.36
N SER A 169 12.72 -14.34 -11.37
CA SER A 169 14.02 -15.01 -11.48
C SER A 169 15.14 -14.29 -10.73
N GLU A 170 15.08 -12.96 -10.68
CA GLU A 170 16.14 -12.12 -10.12
C GLU A 170 15.78 -11.52 -8.76
N TYR A 171 14.52 -11.15 -8.58
CA TYR A 171 13.95 -10.51 -7.40
C TYR A 171 12.46 -10.89 -7.27
N PRO A 172 11.84 -10.68 -6.09
CA PRO A 172 10.40 -10.82 -5.93
C PRO A 172 9.61 -9.95 -6.92
N VAL A 173 8.61 -10.55 -7.57
CA VAL A 173 7.72 -9.93 -8.54
C VAL A 173 6.28 -10.19 -8.12
N VAL A 174 5.40 -9.22 -8.34
CA VAL A 174 3.98 -9.32 -8.00
C VAL A 174 3.20 -9.72 -9.24
N PHE A 175 2.50 -10.85 -9.16
CA PHE A 175 1.58 -11.30 -10.19
C PHE A 175 0.14 -11.27 -9.66
N ALA A 176 -0.81 -10.92 -10.52
CA ALA A 176 -2.23 -11.10 -10.26
C ALA A 176 -3.00 -11.29 -11.56
N TYR A 177 -4.11 -12.04 -11.50
CA TYR A 177 -5.06 -12.10 -12.61
C TYR A 177 -6.37 -11.46 -12.19
N ASN A 178 -6.81 -10.45 -12.93
CA ASN A 178 -8.09 -9.80 -12.69
C ASN A 178 -9.10 -10.21 -13.77
N LEU A 179 -10.14 -10.94 -13.39
CA LEU A 179 -11.36 -11.11 -14.18
C LEU A 179 -12.48 -10.30 -13.54
N HIS A 180 -12.85 -9.19 -14.17
CA HIS A 180 -13.83 -8.28 -13.58
C HIS A 180 -15.17 -8.98 -13.34
N PHE A 181 -15.65 -8.95 -12.10
CA PHE A 181 -16.83 -9.65 -11.60
C PHE A 181 -16.89 -11.16 -11.88
N ASN A 182 -15.76 -11.80 -12.20
CA ASN A 182 -15.70 -13.19 -12.68
C ASN A 182 -16.59 -13.45 -13.91
N ASP A 183 -16.83 -12.41 -14.71
CA ASP A 183 -17.65 -12.48 -15.90
C ASP A 183 -16.78 -12.72 -17.14
N ARG A 184 -17.07 -13.80 -17.87
CA ARG A 184 -16.35 -14.19 -19.09
C ARG A 184 -16.58 -13.25 -20.27
N ALA A 185 -17.57 -12.35 -20.20
CA ALA A 185 -17.69 -11.25 -21.14
C ALA A 185 -16.54 -10.23 -21.01
N ASN A 186 -15.90 -10.17 -19.83
CA ASN A 186 -14.71 -9.36 -19.61
C ASN A 186 -13.44 -10.14 -19.99
N GLN A 187 -12.45 -9.45 -20.54
CA GLN A 187 -11.15 -10.07 -20.79
C GLN A 187 -10.33 -10.16 -19.49
N PRO A 188 -9.74 -11.33 -19.18
CA PRO A 188 -8.76 -11.43 -18.11
C PRO A 188 -7.60 -10.44 -18.31
N LYS A 189 -7.28 -9.68 -17.27
CA LYS A 189 -6.09 -8.81 -17.24
C LYS A 189 -5.02 -9.44 -16.38
N PHE A 190 -3.87 -9.74 -16.98
CA PHE A 190 -2.67 -10.12 -16.23
C PHE A 190 -1.96 -8.88 -15.71
N ILE A 191 -1.64 -8.88 -14.42
CA ILE A 191 -0.89 -7.84 -13.73
C ILE A 191 0.47 -8.42 -13.39
N ASN A 192 1.52 -7.70 -13.79
CA ASN A 192 2.91 -8.00 -13.47
C ASN A 192 3.57 -6.70 -13.01
N LEU A 193 4.01 -6.64 -11.75
CA LEU A 193 4.68 -5.48 -11.17
C LEU A 193 6.05 -5.87 -10.63
N ASP A 194 7.05 -5.07 -10.97
CA ASP A 194 8.31 -5.06 -10.23
C ASP A 194 8.03 -4.59 -8.80
N PHE A 195 8.24 -5.49 -7.84
CA PHE A 195 7.87 -5.23 -6.46
C PHE A 195 8.73 -4.12 -5.83
N ARG A 196 10.03 -4.07 -6.18
CA ARG A 196 10.95 -3.04 -5.68
C ARG A 196 10.54 -1.67 -6.19
N VAL A 197 10.25 -1.56 -7.49
CA VAL A 197 9.81 -0.28 -8.10
C VAL A 197 8.50 0.17 -7.47
N PHE A 198 7.55 -0.73 -7.27
CA PHE A 198 6.29 -0.43 -6.62
C PHE A 198 6.49 0.11 -5.20
N LEU A 199 7.32 -0.56 -4.38
CA LEU A 199 7.59 -0.17 -2.99
C LEU A 199 8.31 1.18 -2.90
N ASN A 200 9.28 1.45 -3.79
CA ASN A 200 9.95 2.76 -3.86
C ASN A 200 8.96 3.88 -4.20
N ASN A 201 8.11 3.68 -5.20
CA ASN A 201 7.07 4.65 -5.56
C ASN A 201 6.07 4.87 -4.42
N TYR A 202 5.74 3.81 -3.66
CA TYR A 202 4.88 3.91 -2.49
C TYR A 202 5.55 4.65 -1.33
N ASN A 203 6.86 4.48 -1.15
CA ASN A 203 7.65 5.25 -0.22
C ASN A 203 7.62 6.75 -0.56
N ASP A 204 7.82 7.10 -1.83
CA ASP A 204 7.75 8.49 -2.30
C ASP A 204 6.34 9.09 -2.10
N PHE A 205 5.29 8.31 -2.37
CA PHE A 205 3.90 8.68 -2.08
C PHE A 205 3.71 9.05 -0.60
N LEU A 206 4.17 8.20 0.32
CA LEU A 206 4.05 8.47 1.76
C LEU A 206 4.87 9.69 2.20
N SER A 207 6.04 9.89 1.62
CA SER A 207 6.90 11.05 1.90
C SER A 207 6.19 12.35 1.53
N ASP A 208 5.69 12.43 0.30
CA ASP A 208 4.99 13.61 -0.22
C ASP A 208 3.69 13.88 0.56
N VAL A 209 2.94 12.83 0.91
CA VAL A 209 1.75 12.95 1.75
C VAL A 209 2.08 13.46 3.15
N LYS A 210 3.14 12.92 3.79
CA LYS A 210 3.56 13.37 5.12
C LYS A 210 3.90 14.87 5.10
N ASN A 211 4.65 15.32 4.10
CA ASN A 211 5.02 16.71 3.94
C ASN A 211 3.77 17.58 3.72
N HIS A 212 2.90 17.20 2.80
CA HIS A 212 1.65 17.91 2.51
C HIS A 212 0.77 18.06 3.76
N ILE A 213 0.54 16.98 4.51
CA ILE A 213 -0.29 17.02 5.72
C ILE A 213 0.37 17.90 6.79
N SER A 214 1.69 17.78 6.98
CA SER A 214 2.43 18.57 7.96
C SER A 214 2.37 20.06 7.66
N GLU A 215 2.46 20.46 6.40
CA GLU A 215 2.43 21.86 5.97
C GLU A 215 1.02 22.44 5.93
N SER A 216 0.02 21.64 5.53
CA SER A 216 -1.33 22.15 5.24
C SER A 216 -2.29 22.06 6.42
N TYR A 217 -2.12 21.05 7.29
CA TYR A 217 -3.16 20.69 8.28
C TYR A 217 -2.67 20.63 9.73
N SER A 218 -1.37 20.83 9.97
CA SER A 218 -0.85 20.84 11.35
C SER A 218 -1.47 21.97 12.16
N VAL A 219 -2.00 21.62 13.34
CA VAL A 219 -2.44 22.58 14.34
C VAL A 219 -1.20 23.25 14.94
N LYS A 220 -1.14 24.57 14.85
CA LYS A 220 -0.12 25.41 15.48
C LYS A 220 -0.37 25.55 16.98
#